data_AF-A0A9D4X593-F1
#
_entry.id   AF-A0A9D4X593-F1
#
_cell.length_a   1.000
_cell.length_b   1.000
_cell.length_c   1.000
_cell.angle_alpha   90.00
_cell.angle_beta   90.00
_cell.angle_gamma   90.00
#
_symmetry.space_group_name_H-M   'P 1'
#
loop_
_entity.id
_entity.type
_entity.pdbx_description
1 polymer ?
#
loop_
_entity_poly.entity_id
_entity_poly.type
_entity_poly.pdbx_seq_one_letter_code
_entity_poly.pdbx_strand_id
1 'polypeptide(L)'
;MNNVNTSVGNTSVGEEEYTLHGKSSITETLRGLTFQISANSFFQTNTHQAEVLYKLIEECAGIKGDGSEIVLDLFCGTGTIGLTLARSAKHVYGYEVVPQAIADARLNAELNGIQNATFVQGDLNKIDENFGKNFPKPDIVISDPNRPGMHMKLIKFLLNLKAPRIVYVSCNPATCARDLDYLCHGVAELNIKGCYKLISLQPVDMFPHTPHIECVCLLELC
;
A
#
# COMPACT_ATOMS: atom_id res chain seq x y z
N MET A 1 4.62 -5.58 -25.91
CA MET A 1 3.36 -6.11 -25.36
C MET A 1 2.22 -5.61 -26.22
N ASN A 2 1.19 -6.42 -26.43
CA ASN A 2 -0.03 -6.04 -27.12
C ASN A 2 -1.24 -6.37 -26.24
N ASN A 3 -1.98 -5.35 -25.81
CA ASN A 3 -3.21 -5.51 -25.04
C ASN A 3 -4.39 -5.48 -26.01
N VAL A 4 -5.26 -6.49 -25.93
CA VAL A 4 -6.48 -6.59 -26.74
C VAL A 4 -7.68 -6.34 -25.84
N ASN A 5 -8.61 -5.50 -26.31
CA ASN A 5 -9.83 -5.20 -25.58
C ASN A 5 -10.99 -5.09 -26.57
N THR A 6 -12.07 -5.84 -26.32
CA THR A 6 -13.28 -5.80 -27.16
C THR A 6 -14.32 -4.80 -26.66
N SER A 7 -14.16 -4.31 -25.43
CA SER A 7 -15.08 -3.36 -24.82
C SER A 7 -14.89 -1.93 -25.34
N VAL A 8 -16.00 -1.19 -25.46
CA VAL A 8 -15.96 0.25 -25.72
C VAL A 8 -15.75 0.96 -24.39
N GLY A 9 -14.55 1.50 -24.17
CA GLY A 9 -14.22 2.23 -22.96
C GLY A 9 -12.82 2.84 -22.99
N ASN A 10 -12.53 3.69 -22.00
CA ASN A 10 -11.22 4.37 -21.87
C ASN A 10 -10.26 3.60 -20.94
N THR A 11 -10.34 2.27 -20.90
CA THR A 11 -9.42 1.46 -20.08
C THR A 11 -8.10 1.23 -20.82
N SER A 12 -6.98 1.34 -20.10
CA SER A 12 -5.65 1.02 -20.62
C SER A 12 -5.27 -0.45 -20.43
N VAL A 13 -6.10 -1.21 -19.71
CA VAL A 13 -5.92 -2.64 -19.44
C VAL A 13 -6.69 -3.47 -20.47
N GLY A 14 -6.00 -4.46 -21.06
CA GLY A 14 -6.59 -5.41 -22.00
C GLY A 14 -7.33 -6.55 -21.32
N GLU A 15 -8.29 -7.14 -22.03
CA GLU A 15 -8.89 -8.43 -21.69
C GLU A 15 -7.89 -9.57 -21.93
N GLU A 16 -7.05 -9.42 -22.95
CA GLU A 16 -5.96 -10.34 -23.29
C GLU A 16 -4.65 -9.57 -23.49
N GLU A 17 -3.54 -10.22 -23.18
CA GLU A 17 -2.19 -9.65 -23.28
C GLU A 17 -1.26 -10.62 -24.03
N TYR A 18 -0.61 -10.12 -25.08
CA TYR A 18 0.31 -10.88 -25.92
C TYR A 18 1.73 -10.30 -25.89
N THR A 19 2.70 -11.14 -25.55
CA THR A 19 4.12 -10.78 -25.66
C THR A 19 4.56 -10.92 -27.11
N LEU A 20 4.68 -9.79 -27.81
CA LEU A 20 5.14 -9.77 -29.20
C LEU A 20 6.64 -10.05 -29.34
N HIS A 21 7.45 -9.63 -28.36
CA HIS A 21 8.89 -9.79 -28.37
C HIS A 21 9.46 -9.62 -26.96
N GLY A 22 10.51 -10.38 -26.62
CA GLY A 22 11.23 -10.25 -25.34
C GLY A 22 10.47 -10.84 -24.15
N LYS A 23 10.67 -10.24 -22.97
CA LYS A 23 9.99 -10.62 -21.73
C LYS A 23 8.66 -9.88 -21.61
N SER A 24 7.70 -10.50 -20.93
CA SER A 24 6.39 -9.91 -20.61
C SER A 24 6.44 -8.88 -19.46
N SER A 25 7.60 -8.75 -18.81
CA SER A 25 7.83 -7.88 -17.66
C SER A 25 9.16 -7.16 -17.78
N ILE A 26 9.26 -6.03 -17.08
CA ILE A 26 10.51 -5.30 -16.88
C ILE A 26 11.05 -5.56 -15.47
N THR A 27 12.32 -5.21 -15.26
CA THR A 27 12.98 -5.35 -13.96
C THR A 27 13.49 -3.98 -13.54
N GLU A 28 13.15 -3.56 -12.33
CA GLU A 28 13.57 -2.29 -11.74
C GLU A 28 14.23 -2.53 -10.38
N THR A 29 15.18 -1.68 -10.00
CA THR A 29 15.79 -1.74 -8.66
C THR A 29 15.33 -0.53 -7.84
N LEU A 30 14.84 -0.79 -6.64
CA LEU A 30 14.38 0.26 -5.73
C LEU A 30 14.82 -0.07 -4.31
N ARG A 31 15.52 0.86 -3.65
CA ARG A 31 15.97 0.67 -2.24
C ARG A 31 16.79 -0.61 -2.02
N GLY A 32 17.52 -1.06 -3.04
CA GLY A 32 18.36 -2.27 -3.02
C GLY A 32 17.61 -3.59 -3.29
N LEU A 33 16.30 -3.53 -3.57
CA LEU A 33 15.50 -4.68 -3.95
C LEU A 33 15.22 -4.67 -5.44
N THR A 34 15.12 -5.85 -6.04
CA THR A 34 14.82 -6.03 -7.46
C THR A 34 13.36 -6.42 -7.63
N PHE A 35 12.61 -5.65 -8.41
CA PHE A 35 11.20 -5.87 -8.67
C PHE A 35 10.98 -6.25 -10.13
N GLN A 36 10.26 -7.34 -10.35
CA GLN A 36 9.67 -7.66 -11.64
C GLN A 36 8.30 -6.97 -11.75
N ILE A 37 8.10 -6.25 -12.85
CA ILE A 37 6.92 -5.42 -13.08
C ILE A 37 6.24 -5.91 -14.36
N SER A 38 5.06 -6.53 -14.21
CA SER A 38 4.20 -6.91 -15.33
C SER A 38 3.54 -5.68 -15.96
N ALA A 39 3.13 -5.78 -17.24
CA ALA A 39 2.65 -4.63 -18.01
C ALA A 39 1.41 -3.92 -17.42
N ASN A 40 0.51 -4.67 -16.77
CA ASN A 40 -0.69 -4.12 -16.13
C ASN A 40 -0.52 -3.89 -14.62
N SER A 41 0.65 -4.16 -14.06
CA SER A 41 0.91 -3.97 -12.64
C SER A 41 1.29 -2.53 -12.35
N PHE A 42 0.72 -1.97 -11.27
CA PHE A 42 1.12 -0.64 -10.83
C PHE A 42 2.55 -0.68 -10.28
N PHE A 43 3.34 0.28 -10.73
CA PHE A 43 4.65 0.61 -10.18
C PHE A 43 4.84 2.12 -10.24
N GLN A 44 5.61 2.66 -9.30
CA GLN A 44 5.84 4.09 -9.25
C GLN A 44 6.60 4.57 -10.48
N THR A 45 6.00 5.53 -11.21
CA THR A 45 6.54 6.00 -12.51
C THR A 45 7.80 6.86 -12.40
N ASN A 46 8.05 7.44 -11.22
CA ASN A 46 9.22 8.25 -10.92
C ASN A 46 10.08 7.54 -9.86
N THR A 47 10.99 6.66 -10.29
CA THR A 47 11.82 5.83 -9.38
C THR A 47 12.58 6.66 -8.35
N HIS A 48 13.15 7.81 -8.75
CA HIS A 48 13.91 8.67 -7.83
C HIS A 48 13.05 9.20 -6.68
N GLN A 49 11.83 9.66 -6.99
CA GLN A 49 10.91 10.11 -5.94
C GLN A 49 10.26 8.95 -5.19
N ALA A 50 10.10 7.79 -5.82
CA ALA A 50 9.69 6.57 -5.13
C ALA A 50 10.69 6.18 -4.02
N GLU A 51 12.00 6.33 -4.26
CA GLU A 51 13.01 6.09 -3.23
C GLU A 51 12.87 7.04 -2.03
N VAL A 52 12.59 8.32 -2.29
CA VAL A 52 12.34 9.32 -1.24
C VAL A 52 11.07 8.98 -0.48
N LEU A 53 9.98 8.70 -1.18
CA LEU A 53 8.70 8.31 -0.61
C LEU A 53 8.86 7.08 0.30
N TYR A 54 9.56 6.06 -0.17
CA TYR A 54 9.69 4.79 0.55
C TYR A 54 10.61 4.93 1.76
N LYS A 55 11.64 5.77 1.65
CA LYS A 55 12.46 6.15 2.80
C LYS A 55 11.61 6.85 3.86
N LEU A 56 10.74 7.79 3.48
CA LEU A 56 9.84 8.47 4.41
C LEU A 56 8.85 7.51 5.06
N ILE A 57 8.31 6.54 4.30
CA ILE A 57 7.45 5.49 4.84
C ILE A 57 8.21 4.63 5.86
N GLU A 58 9.44 4.22 5.56
CA GLU A 58 10.30 3.45 6.47
C GLU A 58 10.62 4.23 7.76
N GLU A 59 10.95 5.51 7.63
CA GLU A 59 11.19 6.42 8.77
C GLU A 59 9.91 6.61 9.62
N CYS A 60 8.76 6.82 8.98
CA CYS A 60 7.47 6.95 9.67
C CYS A 60 7.04 5.64 10.33
N ALA A 61 7.25 4.49 9.67
CA ALA A 61 6.98 3.18 10.24
C ALA A 61 7.82 2.97 11.50
N GLY A 62 9.06 3.43 11.50
CA GLY A 62 9.93 3.48 12.67
C GLY A 62 10.15 2.12 13.31
N ILE A 63 10.30 1.09 12.46
CA ILE A 63 10.52 -0.30 12.87
C ILE A 63 11.85 -0.37 13.63
N LYS A 64 11.84 -0.97 14.82
CA LYS A 64 13.01 -1.05 15.72
C LYS A 64 14.17 -1.86 15.14
N GLY A 65 13.86 -2.80 14.24
CA GLY A 65 14.84 -3.71 13.64
C GLY A 65 15.28 -4.85 14.56
N ASP A 66 14.58 -5.08 15.67
CA ASP A 66 14.81 -6.22 16.58
C ASP A 66 14.02 -7.49 16.17
N GLY A 67 13.31 -7.43 15.04
CA GLY A 67 12.50 -8.54 14.54
C GLY A 67 11.26 -8.85 15.39
N SER A 68 10.77 -7.91 16.20
CA SER A 68 9.58 -8.10 17.04
C SER A 68 8.28 -7.65 16.37
N GLU A 69 8.35 -6.66 15.46
CA GLU A 69 7.17 -5.91 14.97
C GLU A 69 6.57 -6.49 13.69
N ILE A 70 5.24 -6.54 13.63
CA ILE A 70 4.47 -7.04 12.50
C ILE A 70 3.88 -5.88 11.70
N VAL A 71 4.08 -5.92 10.39
CA VAL A 71 3.57 -4.91 9.45
C VAL A 71 2.38 -5.47 8.67
N LEU A 72 1.30 -4.69 8.61
CA LEU A 72 0.17 -4.93 7.71
C LEU A 72 0.20 -3.90 6.58
N ASP A 73 0.47 -4.35 5.35
CA ASP A 73 0.54 -3.52 4.14
C ASP A 73 -0.78 -3.63 3.36
N LEU A 74 -1.59 -2.58 3.40
CA LEU A 74 -2.89 -2.51 2.73
C LEU A 74 -2.75 -1.79 1.39
N PHE A 75 -3.38 -2.34 0.34
CA PHE A 75 -3.17 -1.92 -1.05
C PHE A 75 -1.73 -2.18 -1.50
N CYS A 76 -1.18 -3.35 -1.12
CA CYS A 76 0.25 -3.61 -1.26
C CYS A 76 0.74 -3.70 -2.71
N GLY A 77 -0.17 -3.77 -3.70
CA GLY A 77 0.19 -3.91 -5.11
C GLY A 77 1.15 -5.08 -5.34
N THR A 78 2.26 -4.81 -6.01
CA THR A 78 3.35 -5.77 -6.27
C THR A 78 4.32 -5.96 -5.09
N GLY A 79 3.92 -5.53 -3.89
CA GLY A 79 4.64 -5.74 -2.63
C GLY A 79 5.79 -4.77 -2.39
N THR A 80 5.89 -3.68 -3.15
CA THR A 80 7.09 -2.82 -3.16
C THR A 80 7.38 -2.16 -1.81
N ILE A 81 6.34 -1.66 -1.12
CA ILE A 81 6.47 -1.05 0.20
C ILE A 81 6.73 -2.13 1.26
N GLY A 82 5.83 -3.12 1.36
CA GLY A 82 5.96 -4.21 2.33
C GLY A 82 7.31 -4.93 2.26
N LEU A 83 7.80 -5.28 1.07
CA LEU A 83 9.10 -5.93 0.90
C LEU A 83 10.27 -5.03 1.30
N THR A 84 10.15 -3.71 1.08
CA THR A 84 11.16 -2.74 1.57
C THR A 84 11.27 -2.76 3.09
N LEU A 85 10.15 -2.93 3.79
CA LEU A 85 10.07 -2.98 5.26
C LEU A 85 10.41 -4.37 5.84
N ALA A 86 10.28 -5.43 5.06
CA ALA A 86 10.48 -6.81 5.50
C ALA A 86 11.89 -7.07 6.06
N ARG A 87 12.89 -6.28 5.65
CA ARG A 87 14.28 -6.36 6.15
C ARG A 87 14.40 -6.14 7.67
N SER A 88 13.50 -5.35 8.26
CA SER A 88 13.53 -4.93 9.67
C SER A 88 12.33 -5.45 10.46
N ALA A 89 11.26 -5.87 9.78
CA ALA A 89 10.06 -6.40 10.40
C ALA A 89 10.22 -7.88 10.80
N LYS A 90 9.45 -8.31 11.79
CA LYS A 90 9.24 -9.73 12.08
C LYS A 90 8.61 -10.44 10.90
N HIS A 91 7.49 -9.89 10.41
CA HIS A 91 6.73 -10.40 9.29
C HIS A 91 5.90 -9.30 8.66
N VAL A 92 5.70 -9.37 7.35
CA VAL A 92 4.85 -8.45 6.58
C VAL A 92 3.66 -9.22 6.02
N TYR A 93 2.45 -8.74 6.29
CA TYR A 93 1.23 -9.28 5.71
C TYR A 93 0.65 -8.25 4.75
N GLY A 94 0.48 -8.61 3.47
CA GLY A 94 -0.01 -7.70 2.43
C GLY A 94 -1.37 -8.10 1.90
N TYR A 95 -2.24 -7.11 1.67
CA TYR A 95 -3.54 -7.28 1.00
C TYR A 95 -3.62 -6.45 -0.28
N GLU A 96 -4.05 -7.10 -1.36
CA GLU A 96 -4.30 -6.47 -2.66
C GLU A 96 -5.50 -7.15 -3.35
N VAL A 97 -6.31 -6.38 -4.08
CA VAL A 97 -7.52 -6.90 -4.75
C VAL A 97 -7.16 -7.59 -6.08
N VAL A 98 -6.11 -7.13 -6.75
CA VAL A 98 -5.67 -7.62 -8.07
C VAL A 98 -4.85 -8.91 -7.92
N PRO A 99 -5.33 -10.06 -8.43
CA PRO A 99 -4.62 -11.33 -8.32
C PRO A 99 -3.20 -11.31 -8.92
N GLN A 100 -3.03 -10.62 -10.04
CA GLN A 100 -1.75 -10.55 -10.73
C GLN A 100 -0.72 -9.75 -9.93
N ALA A 101 -1.13 -8.68 -9.25
CA ALA A 101 -0.26 -7.93 -8.36
C ALA A 101 0.19 -8.79 -7.15
N ILE A 102 -0.69 -9.65 -6.61
CA ILE A 102 -0.32 -10.63 -5.57
C ILE A 102 0.68 -11.67 -6.10
N ALA A 103 0.51 -12.15 -7.34
CA ALA A 103 1.46 -13.07 -7.96
C ALA A 103 2.84 -12.42 -8.12
N ASP A 104 2.85 -11.18 -8.63
CA ASP A 104 4.07 -10.37 -8.75
C ASP A 104 4.71 -10.11 -7.38
N ALA A 105 3.92 -9.80 -6.34
CA ALA A 105 4.42 -9.59 -4.98
C ALA A 105 5.11 -10.83 -4.40
N ARG A 106 4.55 -12.02 -4.63
CA ARG A 106 5.15 -13.30 -4.21
C ARG A 106 6.44 -13.58 -4.98
N LEU A 107 6.44 -13.34 -6.30
CA LEU A 107 7.63 -13.48 -7.12
C LEU A 107 8.73 -12.50 -6.68
N ASN A 108 8.38 -11.25 -6.39
CA ASN A 108 9.30 -10.24 -5.89
C ASN A 108 9.88 -10.62 -4.52
N ALA A 109 9.08 -11.23 -3.63
CA ALA A 109 9.59 -11.76 -2.37
C ALA A 109 10.65 -12.85 -2.61
N GLU A 110 10.35 -13.80 -3.49
CA GLU A 110 11.26 -14.90 -3.85
C GLU A 110 12.54 -14.40 -4.52
N LEU A 111 12.43 -13.47 -5.48
CA LEU A 111 13.55 -12.84 -6.18
C LEU A 111 14.53 -12.15 -5.23
N ASN A 112 14.03 -11.59 -4.13
CA ASN A 112 14.84 -10.91 -3.12
C ASN A 112 15.20 -11.81 -1.93
N GLY A 113 14.84 -13.10 -1.95
CA GLY A 113 15.08 -14.02 -0.83
C GLY A 113 14.34 -13.68 0.46
N ILE A 114 13.24 -12.91 0.37
CA ILE A 114 12.44 -12.46 1.51
C ILE A 114 11.42 -13.55 1.86
N GLN A 115 11.59 -14.19 3.01
CA GLN A 115 10.74 -15.30 3.46
C GLN A 115 9.68 -14.89 4.51
N ASN A 116 9.83 -13.70 5.09
CA ASN A 116 8.96 -13.16 6.13
C ASN A 116 7.89 -12.21 5.56
N ALA A 117 7.38 -12.49 4.36
CA ALA A 117 6.31 -11.74 3.73
C ALA A 117 5.20 -12.68 3.25
N THR A 118 3.94 -12.32 3.47
CA THR A 118 2.77 -13.09 3.05
C THR A 118 1.75 -12.19 2.39
N PHE A 119 1.51 -12.41 1.10
CA PHE A 119 0.57 -11.63 0.30
C PHE A 119 -0.71 -12.42 0.02
N VAL A 120 -1.85 -11.81 0.33
CA VAL A 120 -3.18 -12.41 0.19
C VAL A 120 -4.09 -11.52 -0.63
N GLN A 121 -4.85 -12.15 -1.53
CA GLN A 121 -5.86 -11.43 -2.28
C GLN A 121 -7.03 -11.04 -1.37
N GLY A 122 -7.42 -9.77 -1.38
CA GLY A 122 -8.56 -9.29 -0.60
C GLY A 122 -9.08 -7.94 -1.09
N ASP A 123 -10.40 -7.80 -1.12
CA ASP A 123 -11.06 -6.53 -1.46
C ASP A 123 -11.30 -5.72 -0.17
N LEU A 124 -10.51 -4.65 -0.01
CA LEU A 124 -10.59 -3.75 1.15
C LEU A 124 -11.91 -2.94 1.20
N ASN A 125 -12.73 -3.00 0.15
CA ASN A 125 -14.09 -2.43 0.15
C ASN A 125 -15.15 -3.44 0.63
N LYS A 126 -14.77 -4.71 0.73
CA LYS A 126 -15.61 -5.82 1.19
C LYS A 126 -15.05 -6.47 2.46
N ILE A 127 -14.45 -5.66 3.33
CA ILE A 127 -14.04 -6.08 4.67
C ILE A 127 -15.27 -6.62 5.42
N ASP A 128 -15.14 -7.86 5.88
CA ASP A 128 -16.10 -8.57 6.72
C ASP A 128 -15.51 -8.83 8.11
N GLU A 129 -16.22 -9.58 8.95
CA GLU A 129 -15.76 -9.91 10.30
C GLU A 129 -14.54 -10.83 10.34
N ASN A 130 -14.21 -11.51 9.24
CA ASN A 130 -13.11 -12.47 9.17
C ASN A 130 -11.82 -11.85 8.61
N PHE A 131 -11.92 -10.68 7.99
CA PHE A 131 -10.79 -9.94 7.48
C PHE A 131 -9.74 -9.70 8.58
N GLY A 132 -8.48 -10.06 8.30
CA GLY A 132 -7.36 -9.91 9.23
C GLY A 132 -7.31 -10.91 10.40
N LYS A 133 -8.37 -11.70 10.68
CA LYS A 133 -8.37 -12.66 11.81
C LYS A 133 -7.35 -13.79 11.68
N ASN A 134 -6.93 -14.08 10.45
CA ASN A 134 -5.94 -15.13 10.17
C ASN A 134 -4.49 -14.68 10.44
N PHE A 135 -4.28 -13.38 10.72
CA PHE A 135 -2.97 -12.83 10.97
C PHE A 135 -2.83 -12.34 12.41
N PRO A 136 -1.60 -12.35 12.95
CA PRO A 136 -1.33 -11.69 14.22
C PRO A 136 -1.72 -10.21 14.15
N LYS A 137 -2.05 -9.64 15.31
CA LYS A 137 -2.29 -8.20 15.41
C LYS A 137 -1.02 -7.44 14.96
N PRO A 138 -1.12 -6.51 14.00
CA PRO A 138 0.03 -5.74 13.55
C PRO A 138 0.36 -4.62 14.52
N ASP A 139 1.65 -4.30 14.59
CA ASP A 139 2.18 -3.15 15.32
C ASP A 139 2.12 -1.89 14.44
N ILE A 140 2.27 -2.07 13.13
CA ILE A 140 2.32 -1.02 12.13
C ILE A 140 1.39 -1.37 10.98
N VAL A 141 0.55 -0.42 10.57
CA VAL A 141 -0.23 -0.53 9.33
C VAL A 141 0.30 0.47 8.32
N ILE A 142 0.54 0.02 7.10
CA ILE A 142 0.76 0.88 5.95
C ILE A 142 -0.52 0.87 5.12
N SER A 143 -0.96 2.03 4.64
CA SER A 143 -2.08 2.12 3.73
C SER A 143 -1.81 3.14 2.63
N ASP A 144 -1.82 2.68 1.37
CA ASP A 144 -1.64 3.49 0.17
C ASP A 144 -2.88 3.36 -0.75
N PRO A 145 -4.06 3.89 -0.34
CA PRO A 145 -5.28 3.78 -1.13
C PRO A 145 -5.22 4.58 -2.43
N ASN A 146 -6.07 4.20 -3.37
CA ASN A 146 -6.30 4.95 -4.60
C ASN A 146 -6.94 6.34 -4.37
N ARG A 147 -7.10 7.14 -5.44
CA ARG A 147 -7.56 8.55 -5.36
C ARG A 147 -8.83 8.82 -4.54
N PRO A 148 -9.88 7.96 -4.56
CA PRO A 148 -11.04 8.09 -3.67
C PRO A 148 -10.76 8.05 -2.17
N GLY A 149 -9.57 7.60 -1.76
CA GLY A 149 -9.19 7.36 -0.36
C GLY A 149 -9.82 6.09 0.20
N MET A 150 -9.88 5.99 1.52
CA MET A 150 -10.39 4.82 2.22
C MET A 150 -11.92 4.80 2.26
N HIS A 151 -12.51 3.64 1.99
CA HIS A 151 -13.92 3.42 2.26
C HIS A 151 -14.18 3.35 3.78
N MET A 152 -15.40 3.72 4.19
CA MET A 152 -15.79 3.75 5.61
C MET A 152 -15.63 2.39 6.32
N LYS A 153 -15.75 1.28 5.60
CA LYS A 153 -15.49 -0.06 6.16
C LYS A 153 -14.03 -0.23 6.58
N LEU A 154 -13.09 0.26 5.78
CA LEU A 154 -11.67 0.22 6.10
C LEU A 154 -11.35 1.14 7.29
N ILE A 155 -11.91 2.35 7.32
CA ILE A 155 -11.76 3.26 8.47
C ILE A 155 -12.25 2.58 9.76
N LYS A 156 -13.45 1.98 9.75
CA LYS A 156 -13.97 1.21 10.90
C LYS A 156 -13.05 0.07 11.31
N PHE A 157 -12.52 -0.66 10.33
CA PHE A 157 -11.56 -1.73 10.58
C PHE A 157 -10.31 -1.22 11.29
N LEU A 158 -9.68 -0.14 10.81
CA LEU A 158 -8.46 0.44 11.41
C LEU A 158 -8.70 0.98 12.83
N LEU A 159 -9.85 1.60 13.07
CA LEU A 159 -10.26 2.09 14.40
C LEU A 159 -10.54 0.95 15.40
N ASN A 160 -11.01 -0.20 14.92
CA ASN A 160 -11.20 -1.40 15.74
C ASN A 160 -9.89 -2.17 15.96
N LEU A 161 -9.06 -2.24 14.92
CA LEU A 161 -7.76 -2.90 14.95
C LEU A 161 -6.85 -2.28 16.01
N LYS A 162 -6.89 -0.94 16.14
CA LYS A 162 -6.07 -0.16 17.08
C LYS A 162 -4.61 -0.61 17.03
N ALA A 163 -4.05 -0.61 15.82
CA ALA A 163 -2.62 -0.78 15.66
C ALA A 163 -1.93 0.44 16.31
N PRO A 164 -0.82 0.27 17.03
CA PRO A 164 -0.10 1.40 17.64
C PRO A 164 0.24 2.51 16.64
N ARG A 165 0.53 2.16 15.39
CA ARG A 165 0.99 3.09 14.37
C ARG A 165 0.35 2.83 13.00
N ILE A 166 -0.01 3.91 12.30
CA ILE A 166 -0.46 3.88 10.91
C ILE A 166 0.37 4.86 10.10
N VAL A 167 0.93 4.39 8.98
CA VAL A 167 1.51 5.23 7.94
C VAL A 167 0.53 5.26 6.77
N TYR A 168 -0.03 6.43 6.49
CA TYR A 168 -0.96 6.64 5.39
C TYR A 168 -0.25 7.42 4.28
N VAL A 169 -0.11 6.78 3.12
CA VAL A 169 0.35 7.38 1.86
C VAL A 169 -0.86 7.78 1.01
N SER A 170 -0.87 9.00 0.47
CA SER A 170 -2.00 9.46 -0.35
C SER A 170 -1.56 10.32 -1.53
N CYS A 171 -2.11 10.04 -2.70
CA CYS A 171 -1.95 10.85 -3.91
C CYS A 171 -3.00 11.99 -4.06
N ASN A 172 -3.90 12.14 -3.08
CA ASN A 172 -4.99 13.12 -3.13
C ASN A 172 -5.17 13.81 -1.76
N PRO A 173 -4.70 15.06 -1.60
CA PRO A 173 -4.79 15.78 -0.32
C PRO A 173 -6.21 15.94 0.22
N ALA A 174 -7.22 16.04 -0.63
CA ALA A 174 -8.60 16.25 -0.19
C ALA A 174 -9.20 15.01 0.50
N THR A 175 -9.01 13.83 -0.10
CA THR A 175 -9.48 12.57 0.51
C THR A 175 -8.58 12.16 1.67
N CYS A 176 -7.28 12.47 1.61
CA CYS A 176 -6.36 12.33 2.75
C CYS A 176 -6.89 13.08 3.98
N ALA A 177 -7.21 14.38 3.83
CA ALA A 177 -7.72 15.19 4.95
C ALA A 177 -9.00 14.61 5.57
N ARG A 178 -9.96 14.17 4.74
CA ARG A 178 -11.20 13.52 5.19
C ARG A 178 -10.91 12.25 6.00
N ASP A 179 -10.06 11.39 5.48
CA ASP A 179 -9.78 10.10 6.10
C ASP A 179 -8.97 10.26 7.40
N LEU A 180 -8.04 11.22 7.44
CA LEU A 180 -7.33 11.61 8.66
C LEU A 180 -8.28 12.14 9.74
N ASP A 181 -9.24 12.98 9.37
CA ASP A 181 -10.29 13.47 10.27
C ASP A 181 -11.10 12.31 10.86
N TYR A 182 -11.50 11.34 10.04
CA TYR A 182 -12.22 10.16 10.51
C TYR A 182 -11.39 9.27 11.44
N LEU A 183 -10.09 9.10 11.18
CA LEU A 183 -9.20 8.31 12.05
C LEU A 183 -8.92 9.02 13.37
N CYS A 184 -8.77 10.35 13.35
CA CYS A 184 -8.42 11.14 14.53
C CYS A 184 -9.64 11.48 15.40
N HIS A 185 -10.72 11.92 14.78
CA HIS A 185 -11.89 12.49 15.46
C HIS A 185 -13.13 11.57 15.38
N GLY A 186 -13.19 10.68 14.40
CA GLY A 186 -14.32 9.78 14.19
C GLY A 186 -15.40 10.39 13.30
N VAL A 187 -16.58 9.77 13.31
CA VAL A 187 -17.73 10.18 12.49
C VAL A 187 -18.97 10.14 13.39
N ALA A 188 -19.39 11.31 13.84
CA ALA A 188 -20.45 11.44 14.85
C ALA A 188 -21.78 10.86 14.35
N GLU A 189 -22.15 11.08 13.09
CA GLU A 189 -23.40 10.61 12.51
C GLU A 189 -23.48 9.08 12.43
N LEU A 190 -22.31 8.41 12.46
CA LEU A 190 -22.20 6.96 12.41
C LEU A 190 -21.86 6.34 13.77
N ASN A 191 -21.82 7.15 14.85
CA ASN A 191 -21.37 6.76 16.18
C ASN A 191 -19.99 6.06 16.18
N ILE A 192 -19.09 6.55 15.33
CA ILE A 192 -17.70 6.08 15.23
C ILE A 192 -16.83 7.08 15.99
N LYS A 193 -15.99 6.59 16.91
CA LYS A 193 -15.01 7.41 17.61
C LYS A 193 -13.63 7.24 16.99
N GLY A 194 -12.97 8.35 16.70
CA GLY A 194 -11.55 8.36 16.36
C GLY A 194 -10.70 7.95 17.56
N CYS A 195 -9.51 7.41 17.31
CA CYS A 195 -8.59 6.97 18.35
C CYS A 195 -7.13 7.19 18.00
N TYR A 196 -6.85 7.96 16.94
CA TYR A 196 -5.49 8.26 16.51
C TYR A 196 -5.20 9.75 16.64
N LYS A 197 -3.91 10.09 16.58
CA LYS A 197 -3.41 11.45 16.48
C LYS A 197 -2.48 11.54 15.27
N LEU A 198 -2.66 12.56 14.44
CA LEU A 198 -1.70 12.90 13.40
C LEU A 198 -0.42 13.44 14.06
N ILE A 199 0.70 12.76 13.84
CA ILE A 199 2.02 13.10 14.40
C ILE A 199 2.84 13.90 13.41
N SER A 200 2.84 13.50 12.14
CA SER A 200 3.55 14.22 11.07
C SER A 200 2.85 14.04 9.73
N LEU A 201 3.10 14.99 8.83
CA LEU A 201 2.65 14.97 7.44
C LEU A 201 3.78 15.55 6.59
N GLN A 202 4.21 14.79 5.58
CA GLN A 202 5.27 15.18 4.65
C GLN A 202 4.78 15.03 3.21
N PRO A 203 4.61 16.14 2.46
CA PRO A 203 4.36 16.08 1.03
C PRO A 203 5.61 15.63 0.25
N VAL A 204 5.40 14.95 -0.88
CA VAL A 204 6.42 14.51 -1.83
C VAL A 204 5.97 14.91 -3.23
N ASP A 205 6.85 15.61 -3.96
CA ASP A 205 6.60 16.00 -5.35
C ASP A 205 6.88 14.83 -6.30
N MET A 206 5.96 13.87 -6.31
CA MET A 206 6.08 12.64 -7.11
C MET A 206 5.98 12.93 -8.62
N PHE A 207 5.23 13.97 -8.98
CA PHE A 207 4.92 14.35 -10.35
C PHE A 207 5.19 15.85 -10.60
N PRO A 208 6.46 16.25 -10.71
CA PRO A 208 6.83 17.65 -10.95
C PRO A 208 6.14 18.21 -12.21
N HIS A 209 5.82 19.50 -12.18
CA HIS A 209 5.08 20.21 -13.23
C HIS A 209 3.62 19.78 -13.42
N THR A 210 3.06 19.03 -12.46
CA THR A 210 1.64 18.67 -12.41
C THR A 210 1.01 19.20 -11.11
N PRO A 211 -0.34 19.24 -10.99
CA PRO A 211 -0.98 19.60 -9.73
C PRO A 211 -1.02 18.44 -8.71
N HIS A 212 -0.44 17.28 -9.01
CA HIS A 212 -0.48 16.12 -8.13
C HIS A 212 0.50 16.26 -6.97
N ILE A 213 0.05 15.88 -5.78
CA ILE A 213 0.84 15.91 -4.54
C ILE A 213 0.64 14.56 -3.85
N GLU A 214 1.75 13.86 -3.62
CA GLU A 214 1.79 12.71 -2.73
C GLU A 214 2.02 13.20 -1.30
N CYS A 215 1.44 12.55 -0.30
CA CYS A 215 1.64 12.85 1.11
C CYS A 215 1.91 11.56 1.88
N VAL A 216 2.86 11.59 2.80
CA VAL A 216 3.06 10.55 3.83
C VAL A 216 2.63 11.12 5.17
N CYS A 217 1.68 10.47 5.82
CA CYS A 217 1.13 10.88 7.12
C CYS A 217 1.41 9.80 8.15
N LEU A 218 1.94 10.19 9.30
CA LEU A 218 2.12 9.32 10.46
C LEU A 218 0.99 9.56 11.46
N LEU A 219 0.28 8.50 11.81
CA LEU A 219 -0.67 8.50 12.92
C LEU A 219 -0.21 7.53 14.01
N GLU A 220 -0.44 7.93 15.26
CA GLU A 220 -0.23 7.08 16.43
C GLU A 220 -1.51 6.95 17.23
N LEU A 221 -1.71 5.78 17.84
CA LEU A 221 -2.86 5.50 18.69
C LEU A 221 -2.79 6.37 19.96
N CYS A 222 -3.90 7.01 20.32
CA CYS A 222 -4.07 7.82 21.53
C CYS A 222 -4.19 6.99 22.82
#